data_AF-A0AAW5KHB7-F1
#
_entry.id   AF-A0AAW5KHB7-F1
#
_cell.length_a   1.000
_cell.length_b   1.000
_cell.length_c   1.000
_cell.angle_alpha   90.00
_cell.angle_beta   90.00
_cell.angle_gamma   90.00
#
_symmetry.space_group_name_H-M   'P 1'
#
loop_
_entity.id
_entity.type
_entity.pdbx_description
1 polymer ?
#
loop_
_entity_poly.entity_id
_entity_poly.type
_entity_poly.pdbx_seq_one_letter_code
_entity_poly.pdbx_strand_id
1 'polypeptide(L)'
;MGKPLDTYRYLRKRLRELGIDLPYFAELMGFSVQQTIYDRLSGRTPWKIREIYQVMDIIKEPYERIPVVFPPDGVEYKQRGRPKRERQKSPKELLIEALGLMEAEEREETA
;
A
#
# COMPACT_ATOMS: atom_id res chain seq x y z
N MET A 1 -3.55 8.05 -21.01
CA MET A 1 -2.82 7.46 -19.88
C MET A 1 -3.23 8.21 -18.62
N GLY A 2 -3.62 7.52 -17.54
CA GLY A 2 -3.93 8.17 -16.26
C GLY A 2 -2.68 8.83 -15.67
N LYS A 3 -2.84 9.88 -14.86
CA LYS A 3 -1.71 10.51 -14.15
C LYS A 3 -1.03 9.46 -13.25
N PRO A 4 0.32 9.45 -13.17
CA PRO A 4 1.02 8.56 -12.24
C PRO A 4 0.57 8.86 -10.79
N LEU A 5 0.43 7.79 -9.99
CA LEU A 5 0.05 7.89 -8.58
C LEU A 5 1.14 8.64 -7.80
N ASP A 6 0.73 9.61 -6.98
CA ASP A 6 1.64 10.37 -6.11
C ASP A 6 1.93 9.56 -4.83
N THR A 7 2.87 8.63 -4.95
CA THR A 7 3.27 7.74 -3.86
C THR A 7 4.07 8.48 -2.78
N TYR A 8 3.79 8.12 -1.53
CA TYR A 8 4.36 8.70 -0.32
C TYR A 8 4.21 10.23 -0.26
N ARG A 9 3.06 10.73 -0.72
CA ARG A 9 2.71 12.16 -0.76
C ARG A 9 2.96 12.88 0.56
N TYR A 10 2.54 12.28 1.68
CA TYR A 10 2.76 12.83 3.02
C TYR A 10 4.26 13.03 3.30
N LEU A 11 5.05 11.98 3.13
CA LEU A 11 6.49 12.01 3.36
C LEU A 11 7.17 13.08 2.50
N ARG A 12 6.83 13.16 1.21
CA ARG A 12 7.36 14.19 0.31
C ARG A 12 7.01 15.60 0.76
N LYS A 13 5.77 15.82 1.23
CA LYS A 13 5.33 17.11 1.79
C LYS A 13 6.13 17.44 3.05
N ARG A 14 6.29 16.47 3.95
CA ARG A 14 6.98 16.67 5.22
C ARG A 14 8.47 16.99 5.04
N LEU A 15 9.15 16.30 4.13
CA LEU A 15 10.54 16.61 3.77
C LEU A 15 10.68 18.05 3.29
N ARG A 16 9.78 18.51 2.41
CA ARG A 16 9.77 19.91 1.94
C ARG A 16 9.52 20.92 3.06
N GLU A 17 8.61 20.64 3.98
CA GLU A 17 8.35 21.49 5.15
C GLU A 17 9.58 21.62 6.06
N LEU A 18 10.40 20.58 6.13
CA LEU A 18 11.66 20.57 6.88
C LEU A 18 12.85 21.11 6.08
N GLY A 19 12.65 21.52 4.82
CA GLY A 19 13.74 21.97 3.95
C GLY A 19 14.71 20.86 3.54
N ILE A 20 14.31 19.58 3.66
CA ILE A 20 15.12 18.43 3.32
C ILE A 20 14.89 18.09 1.84
N ASP A 21 15.93 18.25 1.02
CA ASP A 21 15.91 17.82 -0.37
C ASP A 21 16.27 16.33 -0.52
N LEU A 22 16.11 15.80 -1.73
CA LEU A 22 16.34 14.38 -2.01
C LEU A 22 17.81 13.94 -1.85
N PRO A 23 18.81 14.69 -2.34
CA PRO A 23 20.22 14.38 -2.09
C PRO A 23 20.54 14.32 -0.58
N TYR A 24 20.15 15.36 0.17
CA TYR A 24 20.40 15.42 1.60
C TYR A 24 19.66 14.31 2.36
N PHE A 25 18.43 13.99 1.96
CA PHE A 25 17.70 12.86 2.53
C PHE A 25 18.41 11.51 2.28
N ALA A 26 19.02 11.31 1.11
CA ALA A 26 19.79 10.10 0.84
C ALA A 26 21.02 10.00 1.75
N GLU A 27 21.71 11.12 1.99
CA GLU A 27 22.84 11.19 2.93
C GLU A 27 22.41 10.87 4.37
N LEU A 28 21.31 11.48 4.85
CA LEU A 28 20.74 11.20 6.18
C LEU A 28 20.33 9.73 6.36
N MET A 29 19.90 9.09 5.28
CA MET A 29 19.56 7.68 5.25
C MET A 29 20.78 6.74 5.11
N GLY A 30 21.98 7.30 4.89
CA GLY A 30 23.21 6.53 4.70
C GLY A 30 23.31 5.84 3.33
N PHE A 31 22.58 6.32 2.32
CA PHE A 31 22.68 5.79 0.96
C PHE A 31 23.72 6.55 0.15
N SER A 32 24.60 5.81 -0.53
CA SER A 32 25.58 6.38 -1.46
C SER A 32 24.98 6.83 -2.79
N VAL A 33 23.77 6.36 -3.13
CA VAL A 33 23.13 6.62 -4.41
C VAL A 33 21.73 7.20 -4.20
N GLN A 34 21.49 8.42 -4.70
CA GLN A 34 20.19 9.10 -4.62
C GLN A 34 19.05 8.29 -5.28
N GLN A 35 19.38 7.51 -6.32
CA GLN A 35 18.43 6.64 -7.01
C GLN A 35 17.72 5.67 -6.05
N THR A 36 18.38 5.20 -4.99
CA THR A 36 17.76 4.32 -3.99
C THR A 36 16.56 5.00 -3.32
N ILE A 37 16.69 6.27 -2.93
CA ILE A 37 15.58 7.04 -2.37
C ILE A 37 14.46 7.25 -3.40
N TYR A 38 14.82 7.51 -4.66
CA TYR A 38 13.82 7.66 -5.72
C TYR A 38 12.99 6.39 -5.94
N ASP A 39 13.64 5.22 -5.99
CA ASP A 39 12.96 3.93 -6.16
C ASP A 39 12.07 3.60 -4.96
N ARG A 40 12.47 3.99 -3.75
CA ARG A 40 11.63 3.89 -2.55
C ARG A 40 10.41 4.81 -2.59
N LEU A 41 10.62 6.10 -2.86
CA LEU A 41 9.55 7.08 -2.89
C LEU A 41 8.61 6.93 -4.10
N SER A 42 9.03 6.21 -5.14
CA SER A 42 8.14 5.82 -6.26
C SER A 42 7.38 4.53 -5.99
N GLY A 43 7.73 3.78 -4.95
CA GLY A 43 7.11 2.49 -4.61
C GLY A 43 7.65 1.31 -5.41
N ARG A 44 8.69 1.50 -6.25
CA ARG A 44 9.36 0.41 -6.98
C ARG A 44 10.11 -0.53 -6.06
N THR A 45 10.65 0.00 -4.97
CA THR A 45 11.33 -0.77 -3.94
C THR A 45 10.64 -0.56 -2.59
N PRO A 46 10.35 -1.62 -1.83
CA PRO A 46 9.71 -1.49 -0.53
C PRO A 46 10.67 -0.93 0.51
N TRP A 47 10.13 -0.21 1.50
CA TRP A 47 10.89 0.21 2.69
C TRP A 47 11.11 -0.95 3.64
N LYS A 48 12.34 -1.13 4.12
CA LYS A 48 12.64 -2.04 5.22
C LYS A 48 12.25 -1.38 6.53
N ILE A 49 11.92 -2.20 7.51
CA ILE A 49 11.45 -1.73 8.82
C ILE A 49 12.44 -0.77 9.51
N ARG A 50 13.75 -1.04 9.44
CA ARG A 50 14.78 -0.16 10.02
C ARG A 50 14.79 1.22 9.39
N GLU A 51 14.64 1.28 8.07
CA GLU A 51 14.63 2.53 7.32
C GLU A 51 13.34 3.32 7.63
N ILE A 52 12.20 2.65 7.82
CA ILE A 52 10.95 3.30 8.25
C ILE A 52 11.19 4.08 9.54
N TYR A 53 11.71 3.43 10.58
CA TYR A 53 11.97 4.10 11.86
C TYR A 53 12.97 5.25 11.72
N GLN A 54 14.05 5.05 10.96
CA GLN A 54 15.02 6.11 10.69
C GLN A 54 14.39 7.32 9.98
N VAL A 55 13.51 7.08 8.99
CA VAL A 55 12.77 8.17 8.34
C VAL A 55 11.89 8.89 9.34
N MET A 56 11.15 8.17 10.20
CA MET A 56 10.31 8.79 11.24
C MET A 56 11.13 9.71 12.16
N ASP A 57 12.33 9.27 12.56
CA ASP A 57 13.26 10.08 13.38
C ASP A 57 13.78 11.31 12.63
N ILE A 58 14.04 11.20 11.33
CA ILE A 58 14.46 12.32 10.47
C ILE A 58 13.34 13.35 10.33
N ILE A 59 12.12 12.89 10.03
CA ILE A 59 10.97 13.78 9.78
C ILE A 59 10.26 14.26 11.05
N LYS A 60 10.75 13.82 12.22
CA LYS A 60 10.24 14.17 13.56
C LYS A 60 8.76 13.83 13.72
N GLU A 61 8.37 12.65 13.26
CA GLU A 61 7.01 12.14 13.42
C GLU A 61 6.96 11.04 14.49
N PRO A 62 5.91 10.99 15.32
CA PRO A 62 5.70 9.90 16.27
C PRO A 62 5.37 8.59 15.54
N TYR A 63 5.82 7.45 16.09
CA TYR A 63 5.74 6.14 15.41
C TYR A 63 4.31 5.65 15.17
N GLU A 64 3.33 6.14 15.93
CA GLU A 64 1.90 5.88 15.72
C GLU A 64 1.43 6.38 14.34
N ARG A 65 2.17 7.31 13.73
CA ARG A 65 1.87 7.87 12.40
C ARG A 65 2.52 7.10 11.25
N ILE A 66 3.23 5.99 11.51
CA ILE A 66 3.75 5.12 10.46
C ILE A 66 2.69 4.78 9.39
N PRO A 67 1.43 4.41 9.73
CA PRO A 67 0.40 4.12 8.71
C PRO A 67 0.02 5.30 7.81
N VAL A 68 0.26 6.54 8.28
CA VAL A 68 -0.01 7.77 7.53
C VAL A 68 1.19 8.13 6.64
N VAL A 69 2.41 7.99 7.17
CA VAL A 69 3.66 8.30 6.45
C VAL A 69 3.99 7.22 5.40
N PHE A 70 3.79 5.96 5.77
CA PHE A 70 4.01 4.76 4.96
C PHE A 70 2.69 4.00 4.76
N PRO A 71 1.74 4.56 3.98
CA PRO A 71 0.53 3.84 3.65
C PRO A 71 0.89 2.61 2.78
N PRO A 72 0.04 1.58 2.76
CA PRO A 72 0.23 0.44 1.88
C PRO A 72 0.49 0.88 0.43
N ASP A 73 1.39 0.20 -0.29
CA ASP A 73 1.90 0.52 -1.64
C ASP A 73 2.25 2.00 -1.88
N GLY A 74 2.55 2.75 -0.81
CA GLY A 74 2.82 4.18 -0.88
C GLY A 74 1.61 5.05 -1.24
N VAL A 75 0.39 4.50 -1.34
CA VAL A 75 -0.81 5.25 -1.75
C VAL A 75 -1.78 5.38 -0.58
N GLU A 76 -2.10 6.62 -0.22
CA GLU A 76 -3.09 6.94 0.82
C GLU A 76 -4.44 6.25 0.54
N TYR A 77 -5.10 5.78 1.61
CA TYR A 77 -6.39 5.08 1.50
C TYR A 77 -7.49 5.91 0.81
N LYS A 78 -7.43 7.25 0.87
CA LYS A 78 -8.37 8.13 0.15
C LYS A 78 -8.16 8.10 -1.37
N GLN A 79 -6.97 7.75 -1.83
CA GLN A 79 -6.57 7.73 -3.24
C GLN A 79 -6.65 6.32 -3.84
N ARG A 80 -6.46 5.28 -3.03
CA ARG A 80 -7.00 3.95 -3.35
C ARG A 80 -8.52 4.11 -3.37
N GLY A 81 -9.13 4.15 -4.55
CA GLY A 81 -10.59 4.08 -4.63
C GLY A 81 -11.10 2.98 -3.69
N ARG A 82 -12.23 3.23 -3.00
CA ARG A 82 -12.78 2.29 -1.99
C ARG A 82 -12.57 0.87 -2.50
N PRO A 83 -11.97 -0.05 -1.72
CA PRO A 83 -11.85 -1.43 -2.15
C PRO A 83 -13.23 -1.84 -2.64
N LYS A 84 -13.33 -2.37 -3.87
CA LYS A 84 -14.59 -2.91 -4.37
C LYS A 84 -15.01 -3.89 -3.30
N ARG A 85 -16.01 -3.54 -2.49
CA ARG A 85 -16.60 -4.48 -1.55
C ARG A 85 -17.03 -5.63 -2.44
N GLU A 86 -16.38 -6.78 -2.31
CA GLU A 86 -16.85 -7.98 -2.98
C GLU A 86 -18.32 -8.10 -2.62
N ARG A 87 -19.16 -8.21 -3.65
CA ARG A 87 -20.60 -8.33 -3.45
C ARG A 87 -20.80 -9.59 -2.63
N GLN A 88 -21.16 -9.42 -1.36
CA GLN A 88 -21.59 -10.56 -0.55
C GLN A 88 -22.80 -11.16 -1.26
N LYS A 89 -22.69 -12.43 -1.67
CA LYS A 89 -23.80 -13.19 -2.22
C LYS A 89 -24.92 -13.20 -1.18
N SER A 90 -26.15 -12.96 -1.60
CA SER A 90 -27.29 -13.06 -0.70
C SER A 90 -27.44 -14.50 -0.18
N PRO A 91 -28.07 -14.71 1.00
CA PRO A 91 -28.36 -16.07 1.48
C PRO A 91 -29.06 -16.94 0.43
N LYS A 92 -29.93 -16.34 -0.40
CA LYS A 92 -30.62 -17.02 -1.49
C LYS A 92 -29.68 -17.49 -2.59
N GLU A 93 -28.71 -16.67 -2.99
CA GLU A 93 -27.73 -17.04 -4.02
C GLU A 93 -26.80 -18.16 -3.54
N LEU A 94 -26.38 -18.12 -2.27
CA LEU A 94 -25.60 -19.20 -1.66
C LEU A 94 -26.38 -20.52 -1.64
N LEU A 95 -27.68 -20.47 -1.37
CA LEU A 95 -28.54 -21.65 -1.29
C LEU A 95 -28.79 -22.27 -2.68
N ILE A 96 -28.95 -21.44 -3.72
CA ILE A 96 -29.05 -21.89 -5.11
C ILE A 96 -27.76 -22.57 -5.57
N GLU A 97 -26.61 -21.99 -5.24
CA GLU A 97 -25.30 -22.55 -5.58
C GLU A 97 -25.04 -23.88 -4.86
N ALA A 98 -25.38 -23.96 -3.57
CA ALA A 98 -25.27 -25.19 -2.79
C ALA A 98 -26.16 -26.30 -3.35
N LEU A 99 -27.43 -26.01 -3.68
CA LEU A 99 -28.34 -26.97 -4.31
C LEU A 99 -27.80 -27.47 -5.66
N GLY A 100 -27.28 -26.57 -6.50
CA GLY A 100 -26.70 -26.96 -7.79
C GLY A 100 -25.45 -27.83 -7.68
N LEU A 101 -24.64 -27.64 -6.63
CA LEU A 101 -23.48 -28.49 -6.35
C LEU A 101 -23.90 -29.88 -5.86
N MET A 102 -24.91 -29.97 -4.98
CA MET A 102 -25.45 -31.25 -4.53
C MET A 102 -26.06 -32.07 -5.68
N GLU A 103 -26.82 -31.42 -6.56
CA GLU A 103 -27.38 -32.09 -7.75
C GLU A 103 -26.32 -32.58 -8.75
N ALA A 104 -25.17 -31.91 -8.82
CA ALA A 104 -24.05 -32.34 -9.66
C ALA A 104 -23.33 -33.55 -9.07
N GLU A 105 -23.16 -33.58 -7.74
CA GLU A 105 -22.54 -34.67 -6.99
C GLU A 105 -23.38 -35.96 -7.08
N GLU A 106 -24.70 -35.87 -6.94
CA GLU A 106 -25.62 -37.02 -7.11
C GLU A 106 -25.63 -37.59 -8.54
N ARG A 107 -25.35 -36.76 -9.56
CA ARG A 107 -25.25 -37.20 -10.97
C ARG A 107 -23.92 -37.87 -11.30
N GLU A 108 -22.84 -37.53 -10.60
CA GLU A 108 -21.56 -38.23 -10.72
C GLU A 108 -21.56 -39.58 -9.97
N GLU A 109 -22.30 -39.72 -8.88
CA GLU A 109 -22.45 -41.00 -8.16
C GLU A 109 -23.36 -42.03 -8.87
N THR A 110 -24.19 -41.59 -9.82
CA THR A 110 -25.16 -42.45 -10.54
C THR A 110 -24.76 -42.79 -11.98
N ALA A 111 -23.59 -42.33 -12.44
CA ALA A 111 -23.00 -42.62 -13.76
C ALA A 111 -21.94 -43.74 -13.68
#